data_AF-A0A382UI48-F1
#
_entry.id   AF-A0A382UI48-F1
#
_cell.length_a   1.000
_cell.length_b   1.000
_cell.length_c   1.000
_cell.angle_alpha   90.00
_cell.angle_beta   90.00
_cell.angle_gamma   90.00
#
_symmetry.space_group_name_H-M   'P 1'
#
loop_
_entity.id
_entity.type
_entity.pdbx_description
1 polymer ?
#
loop_
_entity_poly.entity_id
_entity_poly.type
_entity_poly.pdbx_seq_one_letter_code
_entity_poly.pdbx_strand_id
1 'polypeptide(L)'
;MTPDTFTKKFKKIDLPLHGVRLPSFEISDSLRDRLDASKSEDNEKILRRLTYEGYERRMLAKEIDASKAKEYTDRAELELTTMEELGFVDYMLLTWDVINFCKENDIPVGLGRGSAAGSFVLYLLGVTNLDPIKYGLFFEMFISKIRAKKQVVDGVTYLDGNLMVDIDNDVCYYNRHKVLEYIDNKFKGKTAKILTLNTLSGKLLIKECGKIIASKSESEMNLISSYIPKVYGQVKDLEESYEEVSEFREWCDKTENNEAYRTALKLRG
;
A
#
# COMPACT_ATOMS: atom_id res chain seq x y z
N MET A 1 28.18 -17.36 20.59
CA MET A 1 26.75 -17.74 20.71
C MET A 1 26.37 -18.42 19.39
N THR A 2 26.07 -19.71 19.41
CA THR A 2 25.74 -20.47 18.18
C THR A 2 24.31 -20.16 17.73
N PRO A 3 23.97 -20.30 16.44
CA PRO A 3 22.58 -20.17 15.97
C PRO A 3 21.60 -21.03 16.79
N ASP A 4 22.02 -22.25 17.13
CA ASP A 4 21.27 -23.17 17.99
C ASP A 4 21.05 -22.68 19.43
N THR A 5 21.91 -21.83 19.96
CA THR A 5 21.70 -21.22 21.29
C THR A 5 20.92 -19.91 21.23
N PHE A 6 20.82 -19.28 20.06
CA PHE A 6 20.00 -18.08 19.85
C PHE A 6 18.53 -18.42 19.66
N THR A 7 18.21 -19.36 18.76
CA THR A 7 16.82 -19.75 18.47
C THR A 7 16.11 -20.34 19.70
N LYS A 8 16.84 -21.05 20.56
CA LYS A 8 16.34 -21.57 21.86
C LYS A 8 15.91 -20.49 22.85
N LYS A 9 16.27 -19.22 22.65
CA LYS A 9 15.79 -18.09 23.48
C LYS A 9 14.39 -17.62 23.11
N PHE A 10 13.86 -18.04 21.96
CA PHE A 10 12.55 -17.65 21.49
C PHE A 10 11.57 -18.81 21.66
N LYS A 11 10.36 -18.52 22.13
CA LYS A 11 9.24 -19.46 22.10
C LYS A 11 8.36 -19.09 20.92
N LYS A 12 7.89 -20.08 20.16
CA LYS A 12 6.88 -19.85 19.13
C LYS A 12 5.65 -19.27 19.83
N ILE A 13 5.32 -18.04 19.47
CA ILE A 13 4.07 -17.42 19.88
C ILE A 13 3.03 -17.87 18.87
N ASP A 14 2.04 -18.64 19.33
CA ASP A 14 0.90 -19.05 18.51
C ASP A 14 -0.23 -18.05 18.73
N LEU A 15 -0.21 -16.97 17.93
CA LEU A 15 -1.27 -15.97 17.94
C LEU A 15 -2.32 -16.37 16.91
N PRO A 16 -3.60 -16.51 17.30
CA PRO A 16 -4.64 -16.77 16.33
C PRO A 16 -4.83 -15.52 15.44
N LEU A 17 -4.60 -15.69 14.14
CA LEU A 17 -4.81 -14.64 13.15
C LEU A 17 -6.28 -14.62 12.73
N HIS A 18 -7.07 -13.79 13.41
CA HIS A 18 -8.50 -13.65 13.13
C HIS A 18 -8.81 -12.72 11.94
N GLY A 19 -7.80 -12.17 11.27
CA GLY A 19 -7.97 -11.25 10.14
C GLY A 19 -7.74 -9.79 10.53
N VAL A 20 -8.32 -8.87 9.76
CA VAL A 20 -8.06 -7.43 9.87
C VAL A 20 -9.24 -6.71 10.51
N ARG A 21 -8.95 -5.83 11.46
CA ARG A 21 -9.95 -4.91 12.02
C ARG A 21 -9.96 -3.63 11.20
N LEU A 22 -11.15 -3.20 10.80
CA LEU A 22 -11.33 -1.89 10.20
C LEU A 22 -11.05 -0.79 11.23
N PRO A 23 -10.51 0.36 10.80
CA PRO A 23 -10.29 1.49 11.69
C PRO A 23 -11.63 2.05 12.17
N SER A 24 -11.58 2.78 13.28
CA SER A 24 -12.65 3.69 13.68
C SER A 24 -12.19 5.12 13.43
N PHE A 25 -13.12 6.00 13.04
CA PHE A 25 -12.82 7.40 12.78
C PHE A 25 -13.71 8.32 13.61
N GLU A 26 -13.10 9.25 14.34
CA GLU A 26 -13.83 10.23 15.14
C GLU A 26 -13.95 11.55 14.34
N ILE A 27 -15.19 11.92 14.02
CA ILE A 27 -15.50 13.20 13.36
C ILE A 27 -15.21 14.36 14.33
N SER A 28 -14.45 15.36 13.89
CA SER A 28 -14.20 16.57 14.68
C SER A 28 -15.46 17.42 14.81
N ASP A 29 -15.61 18.10 15.96
CA ASP A 29 -16.71 19.06 16.17
C ASP A 29 -16.75 20.13 15.07
N SER A 30 -15.58 20.62 14.62
CA SER A 30 -15.48 21.58 13.50
C SER A 30 -16.10 21.08 12.20
N LEU A 31 -15.96 19.78 11.89
CA LEU A 31 -16.54 19.20 10.68
C LEU A 31 -18.05 19.02 10.85
N ARG A 32 -18.51 18.66 12.04
CA ARG A 32 -19.95 18.57 12.34
C ARG A 32 -20.62 19.93 12.18
N ASP A 33 -20.02 20.97 12.73
CA ASP A 33 -20.52 22.33 12.63
C ASP A 33 -20.57 22.81 11.17
N ARG A 34 -19.54 22.52 10.37
CA ARG A 34 -19.51 22.85 8.93
C ARG A 34 -20.64 22.19 8.15
N LEU A 35 -20.99 20.96 8.51
CA LEU A 35 -22.01 20.16 7.83
C LEU A 35 -23.42 20.34 8.39
N ASP A 36 -23.60 21.21 9.40
CA ASP A 36 -24.82 21.34 10.18
C ASP A 36 -25.33 19.96 10.67
N ALA A 37 -24.38 19.15 11.15
CA ALA A 37 -24.63 17.78 11.58
C ALA A 37 -24.71 17.69 13.10
N SER A 38 -25.66 16.90 13.61
CA SER A 38 -25.82 16.74 15.06
C SER A 38 -24.65 15.93 15.66
N LYS A 39 -24.40 16.09 16.97
CA LYS A 39 -23.37 15.28 17.67
C LYS A 39 -23.71 13.79 17.71
N SER A 40 -24.98 13.42 17.62
CA SER A 40 -25.47 12.04 17.55
C SER A 40 -25.48 11.46 16.13
N GLU A 41 -25.12 12.24 15.12
CA GLU A 41 -25.13 11.80 13.74
C GLU A 41 -24.00 10.79 13.50
N ASP A 42 -24.38 9.64 12.93
CA ASP A 42 -23.47 8.57 12.57
C ASP A 42 -22.53 8.96 11.42
N ASN A 43 -21.40 8.26 11.34
CA ASN A 43 -20.37 8.52 10.33
C ASN A 43 -20.86 8.27 8.90
N GLU A 44 -21.86 7.39 8.72
CA GLU A 44 -22.45 7.10 7.42
C GLU A 44 -23.13 8.33 6.84
N LYS A 45 -23.97 9.02 7.62
CA LYS A 45 -24.61 10.28 7.19
C LYS A 45 -23.59 11.37 6.91
N ILE A 46 -22.52 11.45 7.70
CA ILE A 46 -21.43 12.40 7.43
C ILE A 46 -20.77 12.10 6.07
N LEU A 47 -20.47 10.83 5.78
CA LEU A 47 -19.92 10.41 4.49
C LEU A 47 -20.87 10.74 3.33
N ARG A 48 -22.18 10.48 3.49
CA ARG A 48 -23.20 10.82 2.48
C ARG A 48 -23.25 12.34 2.23
N ARG A 49 -23.26 13.17 3.28
CA ARG A 49 -23.22 14.64 3.15
C ARG A 49 -22.00 15.11 2.37
N LEU A 50 -20.81 14.65 2.75
CA LEU A 50 -19.56 14.98 2.04
C LEU A 50 -19.60 14.56 0.58
N THR A 51 -20.20 13.41 0.29
CA THR A 51 -20.35 12.88 -1.06
C THR A 51 -21.29 13.75 -1.90
N TYR A 52 -22.42 14.18 -1.33
CA TYR A 52 -23.37 15.08 -2.02
C TYR A 52 -22.79 16.49 -2.22
N GLU A 53 -22.10 17.06 -1.24
CA GLU A 53 -21.35 18.32 -1.42
C GLU A 53 -20.33 18.20 -2.57
N GLY A 54 -19.62 17.07 -2.62
CA GLY A 54 -18.69 16.74 -3.69
C GLY A 54 -19.39 16.63 -5.06
N TYR A 55 -20.56 16.00 -5.12
CA TYR A 55 -21.36 15.88 -6.32
C TYR A 55 -21.81 17.25 -6.84
N GLU A 56 -22.39 18.08 -5.98
CA GLU A 56 -22.84 19.42 -6.33
C GLU A 56 -21.69 20.30 -6.84
N ARG A 57 -20.56 20.30 -6.12
CA ARG A 57 -19.36 21.04 -6.51
C ARG A 57 -18.88 20.64 -7.92
N ARG A 58 -18.81 19.34 -8.21
CA ARG A 58 -18.34 18.83 -9.50
C ARG A 58 -19.36 19.04 -10.63
N MET A 59 -20.66 18.99 -10.32
CA MET A 59 -21.74 19.38 -11.25
C MET A 59 -21.63 20.86 -11.63
N LEU A 60 -21.47 21.75 -10.65
CA LEU A 60 -21.31 23.19 -10.89
C LEU A 60 -20.06 23.51 -11.71
N ALA A 61 -18.98 22.76 -11.48
CA ALA A 61 -17.74 22.85 -12.26
C ALA A 61 -17.85 22.23 -13.68
N LYS A 62 -19.00 21.65 -14.05
CA LYS A 62 -19.24 20.93 -15.32
C LYS A 62 -18.25 19.77 -15.55
N GLU A 63 -17.78 19.16 -14.47
CA GLU A 63 -16.93 17.96 -14.51
C GLU A 63 -17.75 16.69 -14.64
N ILE A 64 -19.04 16.75 -14.29
CA ILE A 64 -20.01 15.67 -14.43
C ILE A 64 -20.98 16.01 -15.58
N ASP A 65 -21.23 15.04 -16.45
CA ASP A 65 -22.18 15.18 -17.56
C ASP A 65 -23.63 15.10 -17.04
N ALA A 66 -24.29 16.26 -16.99
CA ALA A 66 -25.67 16.36 -16.53
C ALA A 66 -26.67 15.53 -17.36
N SER A 67 -26.37 15.21 -18.63
CA SER A 67 -27.22 14.33 -19.43
C SER A 67 -27.26 12.89 -18.90
N LYS A 68 -26.26 12.51 -18.11
CA LYS A 68 -26.11 11.20 -17.46
C LYS A 68 -26.38 11.26 -15.96
N ALA A 69 -27.08 12.28 -15.46
CA ALA A 69 -27.31 12.48 -14.03
C ALA A 69 -27.77 11.20 -13.31
N LYS A 70 -28.71 10.44 -13.90
CA LYS A 70 -29.19 9.17 -13.36
C LYS A 70 -28.09 8.12 -13.18
N GLU A 71 -27.20 7.98 -14.15
CA GLU A 71 -26.07 7.03 -14.09
C GLU A 71 -25.14 7.38 -12.93
N TYR A 72 -24.82 8.67 -12.75
CA TYR A 72 -23.99 9.15 -11.66
C TYR A 72 -24.66 9.01 -10.29
N THR A 73 -25.95 9.34 -10.16
CA THR A 73 -26.68 9.20 -8.89
C THR A 73 -26.82 7.74 -8.48
N ASP A 74 -27.15 6.86 -9.44
CA ASP A 74 -27.27 5.42 -9.18
C ASP A 74 -25.92 4.83 -8.76
N ARG A 75 -24.82 5.25 -9.39
CA ARG A 75 -23.46 4.82 -9.03
C ARG A 75 -23.07 5.30 -7.63
N ALA A 76 -23.32 6.57 -7.29
CA ALA A 76 -23.01 7.09 -5.96
C ALA A 76 -23.76 6.30 -4.86
N GLU A 77 -25.05 6.05 -5.06
CA GLU A 77 -25.87 5.33 -4.08
C GLU A 77 -25.45 3.86 -3.93
N LEU A 78 -25.15 3.18 -5.04
CA LEU A 78 -24.62 1.82 -5.03
C LEU A 78 -23.33 1.73 -4.21
N GLU A 79 -22.39 2.65 -4.44
CA GLU A 79 -21.10 2.68 -3.74
C GLU A 79 -21.26 2.99 -2.26
N LEU A 80 -22.03 4.02 -1.90
CA LEU A 80 -22.30 4.41 -0.51
C LEU A 80 -22.92 3.26 0.28
N THR A 81 -23.98 2.65 -0.26
CA THR A 81 -24.65 1.50 0.37
C THR A 81 -23.68 0.32 0.52
N THR A 82 -22.83 0.07 -0.49
CA THR A 82 -21.84 -1.01 -0.40
C THR A 82 -20.78 -0.74 0.66
N MET A 83 -20.28 0.49 0.76
CA MET A 83 -19.29 0.88 1.77
C MET A 83 -19.88 0.77 3.18
N GLU A 84 -21.15 1.12 3.36
CA GLU A 84 -21.90 0.96 4.61
C GLU A 84 -22.05 -0.52 5.01
N GLU A 85 -22.65 -1.35 4.15
CA GLU A 85 -22.84 -2.79 4.40
C GLU A 85 -21.53 -3.51 4.77
N LEU A 86 -20.44 -3.11 4.11
CA LEU A 86 -19.14 -3.72 4.31
C LEU A 86 -18.33 -3.10 5.45
N GLY A 87 -18.74 -1.95 5.99
CA GLY A 87 -18.13 -1.29 7.15
C GLY A 87 -16.95 -0.37 6.81
N PHE A 88 -16.80 0.01 5.54
CA PHE A 88 -15.68 0.85 5.07
C PHE A 88 -15.87 2.35 5.33
N VAL A 89 -17.00 2.78 5.89
CA VAL A 89 -17.33 4.19 6.13
C VAL A 89 -16.21 4.95 6.83
N ASP A 90 -15.74 4.44 7.97
CA ASP A 90 -14.68 5.09 8.75
C ASP A 90 -13.35 5.13 8.02
N TYR A 91 -13.05 4.11 7.22
CA TYR A 91 -11.85 4.08 6.39
C TYR A 91 -11.88 5.12 5.26
N MET A 92 -13.06 5.32 4.65
CA MET A 92 -13.25 6.37 3.64
C MET A 92 -13.11 7.77 4.26
N LEU A 93 -13.69 7.99 5.44
CA LEU A 93 -13.60 9.26 6.15
C LEU A 93 -12.16 9.57 6.60
N LEU A 94 -11.44 8.57 7.12
CA LEU A 94 -10.03 8.70 7.45
C LEU A 94 -9.20 9.11 6.23
N THR A 95 -9.45 8.46 5.09
CA THR A 95 -8.73 8.76 3.84
C THR A 95 -9.08 10.15 3.33
N TRP A 96 -10.37 10.50 3.31
CA TRP A 96 -10.83 11.84 2.93
C TRP A 96 -10.19 12.91 3.80
N ASP A 97 -10.10 12.69 5.11
CA ASP A 97 -9.56 13.66 6.07
C ASP A 97 -8.08 13.99 5.81
N VAL A 98 -7.26 12.97 5.52
CA VAL A 98 -5.84 13.16 5.16
C VAL A 98 -5.72 13.96 3.86
N ILE A 99 -6.56 13.67 2.86
CA ILE A 99 -6.54 14.38 1.58
C ILE A 99 -7.11 15.79 1.73
N ASN A 100 -8.11 15.99 2.57
CA ASN A 100 -8.68 17.30 2.86
C ASN A 100 -7.63 18.20 3.54
N PHE A 101 -6.87 17.67 4.51
CA PHE A 101 -5.73 18.36 5.08
C PHE A 101 -4.72 18.79 4.01
N CYS A 102 -4.41 17.91 3.05
CA CYS A 102 -3.52 18.26 1.94
C CYS A 102 -4.06 19.43 1.12
N LYS A 103 -5.37 19.43 0.79
CA LYS A 103 -6.02 20.51 0.04
C LYS A 103 -6.03 21.83 0.79
N GLU A 104 -6.38 21.82 2.07
CA GLU A 104 -6.45 23.03 2.92
C GLU A 104 -5.07 23.67 3.16
N ASN A 105 -3.99 22.91 2.96
CA ASN A 105 -2.61 23.37 3.16
C ASN A 105 -1.82 23.48 1.85
N ASP A 106 -2.52 23.53 0.71
CA ASP A 106 -1.93 23.64 -0.63
C ASP A 106 -0.83 22.60 -0.92
N ILE A 107 -1.01 21.37 -0.43
CA ILE A 107 -0.10 20.24 -0.65
C ILE A 107 -0.60 19.46 -1.89
N PRO A 108 0.18 19.41 -2.99
CA PRO A 108 -0.22 18.68 -4.18
C PRO A 108 -0.32 17.17 -3.91
N VAL A 109 -1.40 16.57 -4.38
CA VAL A 109 -1.67 15.13 -4.37
C VAL A 109 -1.86 14.62 -5.80
N GLY A 110 -1.55 13.34 -6.03
CA GLY A 110 -1.77 12.69 -7.32
C GLY A 110 -3.25 12.56 -7.67
N LEU A 111 -3.54 12.18 -8.91
CA LEU A 111 -4.91 11.99 -9.40
C LEU A 111 -5.61 10.74 -8.84
N GLY A 112 -4.86 9.88 -8.14
CA GLY A 112 -5.28 8.57 -7.66
C GLY A 112 -4.48 7.44 -8.33
N ARG A 113 -4.23 6.35 -7.60
CA ARG A 113 -3.51 5.16 -8.08
C ARG A 113 -4.22 3.88 -7.65
N GLY A 114 -3.95 2.79 -8.37
CA GLY A 114 -4.53 1.48 -8.09
C GLY A 114 -6.05 1.43 -8.31
N SER A 115 -6.71 0.50 -7.62
CA SER A 115 -8.15 0.26 -7.78
C SER A 115 -9.02 1.39 -7.22
N ALA A 116 -8.51 2.21 -6.30
CA ALA A 116 -9.24 3.35 -5.72
C ALA A 116 -9.78 4.33 -6.79
N ALA A 117 -9.11 4.45 -7.94
CA ALA A 117 -9.57 5.26 -9.07
C ALA A 117 -10.92 4.81 -9.65
N GLY A 118 -11.35 3.57 -9.38
CA GLY A 118 -12.66 3.05 -9.81
C GLY A 118 -13.84 3.47 -8.93
N SER A 119 -13.63 4.16 -7.81
CA SER A 119 -14.70 4.63 -6.94
C SER A 119 -15.14 6.05 -7.28
N PHE A 120 -16.43 6.19 -7.58
CA PHE A 120 -17.07 7.49 -7.78
C PHE A 120 -17.19 8.25 -6.47
N VAL A 121 -17.45 7.58 -5.34
CA VAL A 121 -17.46 8.22 -4.01
C VAL A 121 -16.09 8.84 -3.71
N LEU A 122 -14.98 8.12 -3.94
CA LEU A 122 -13.64 8.67 -3.74
C LEU A 122 -13.35 9.86 -4.67
N TYR A 123 -13.87 9.84 -5.90
CA TYR A 123 -13.80 10.99 -6.81
C TYR A 123 -14.57 12.20 -6.28
N LEU A 124 -15.79 12.00 -5.74
CA LEU A 124 -16.61 13.07 -5.16
C LEU A 124 -15.99 13.69 -3.90
N LEU A 125 -15.46 12.85 -3.01
CA LEU A 125 -14.64 13.26 -1.86
C LEU A 125 -13.33 13.95 -2.28
N GLY A 126 -12.94 13.75 -3.55
CA GLY A 126 -11.71 14.26 -4.16
C GLY A 126 -10.46 13.59 -3.59
N VAL A 127 -10.58 12.36 -3.11
CA VAL A 127 -9.45 11.46 -2.83
C VAL A 127 -8.79 11.05 -4.14
N THR A 128 -9.61 10.81 -5.17
CA THR A 128 -9.18 10.68 -6.56
C THR A 128 -9.69 11.87 -7.36
N ASN A 129 -9.05 12.16 -8.49
CA ASN A 129 -9.40 13.28 -9.36
C ASN A 129 -9.61 12.86 -10.81
N LEU A 130 -10.09 11.62 -10.99
CA LEU A 130 -10.46 11.04 -12.28
C LEU A 130 -11.89 10.51 -12.18
N ASP A 131 -12.73 10.88 -13.14
CA ASP A 131 -14.12 10.43 -13.21
C ASP A 131 -14.23 8.96 -13.67
N PRO A 132 -14.55 8.02 -12.78
CA PRO A 132 -14.57 6.61 -13.13
C PRO A 132 -15.66 6.25 -14.14
N ILE A 133 -16.78 6.96 -14.17
CA ILE A 133 -17.89 6.65 -15.07
C ILE A 133 -17.52 7.05 -16.50
N LYS A 134 -16.94 8.25 -16.66
CA LYS A 134 -16.44 8.73 -17.96
C LYS A 134 -15.42 7.77 -18.60
N TYR A 135 -14.56 7.17 -17.78
CA TYR A 135 -13.49 6.27 -18.26
C TYR A 135 -13.85 4.78 -18.17
N GLY A 136 -15.07 4.43 -17.78
CA GLY A 136 -15.52 3.03 -17.69
C GLY A 136 -14.78 2.20 -16.62
N LEU A 137 -14.38 2.84 -15.51
CA LEU A 137 -13.72 2.18 -14.39
C LEU A 137 -14.74 1.54 -13.44
N PHE A 138 -14.44 0.30 -13.05
CA PHE A 138 -15.35 -0.54 -12.26
C PHE A 138 -15.10 -0.39 -10.75
N PHE A 139 -16.16 -0.17 -10.00
CA PHE A 139 -16.10 -0.07 -8.54
C PHE A 139 -15.78 -1.43 -7.90
N GLU A 140 -16.25 -2.51 -8.51
CA GLU A 140 -16.12 -3.88 -8.00
C GLU A 140 -14.68 -4.39 -7.97
N MET A 141 -13.80 -3.79 -8.78
CA MET A 141 -12.36 -4.01 -8.72
C MET A 141 -11.76 -3.42 -7.44
N PHE A 142 -12.31 -2.32 -6.96
CA PHE A 142 -11.97 -1.71 -5.67
C PHE A 142 -12.62 -2.47 -4.52
N ILE A 143 -13.95 -2.41 -4.39
CA ILE A 143 -14.71 -3.05 -3.31
C ILE A 143 -15.68 -4.09 -3.91
N SER A 144 -15.61 -5.33 -3.44
CA SER A 144 -16.45 -6.42 -3.95
C SER A 144 -17.25 -7.11 -2.84
N LYS A 145 -18.59 -7.06 -2.95
CA LYS A 145 -19.50 -7.75 -2.01
C LYS A 145 -19.29 -9.27 -1.98
N ILE A 146 -19.03 -9.89 -3.13
CA ILE A 146 -18.85 -11.36 -3.23
C ILE A 146 -17.59 -11.82 -2.49
N ARG A 147 -16.56 -10.97 -2.47
CA ARG A 147 -15.32 -11.27 -1.76
C ARG A 147 -15.47 -11.03 -0.26
N ALA A 148 -16.37 -10.14 0.17
CA ALA A 148 -16.53 -9.71 1.56
C ALA A 148 -16.91 -10.85 2.54
N LYS A 149 -15.92 -11.39 3.26
CA LYS A 149 -16.07 -12.34 4.37
C LYS A 149 -15.70 -11.66 5.68
N LYS A 150 -16.56 -11.83 6.68
CA LYS A 150 -16.38 -11.33 8.04
C LYS A 150 -16.42 -12.50 9.01
N GLN A 151 -15.61 -12.45 10.07
CA GLN A 151 -15.72 -13.34 11.21
C GLN A 151 -15.83 -12.54 12.50
N VAL A 152 -16.60 -13.03 13.46
CA VAL A 152 -16.77 -12.40 14.77
C VAL A 152 -16.13 -13.30 15.82
N VAL A 153 -15.15 -12.75 16.54
CA VAL A 153 -14.45 -13.44 17.62
C VAL A 153 -14.53 -12.55 18.85
N ASP A 154 -15.11 -13.07 19.93
CA ASP A 154 -15.32 -12.35 21.20
C ASP A 154 -16.00 -10.98 21.04
N GLY A 155 -16.99 -10.91 20.14
CA GLY A 155 -17.73 -9.66 19.84
C GLY A 155 -16.97 -8.66 18.96
N VAL A 156 -15.78 -9.01 18.48
CA VAL A 156 -15.00 -8.18 17.55
C VAL A 156 -15.12 -8.73 16.13
N THR A 157 -15.51 -7.87 15.20
CA THR A 157 -15.59 -8.21 13.77
C THR A 157 -14.23 -8.05 13.11
N TYR A 158 -13.82 -9.08 12.37
CA TYR A 158 -12.62 -9.10 11.56
C TYR A 158 -12.98 -9.39 10.10
N LEU A 159 -12.30 -8.71 9.18
CA LEU A 159 -12.33 -8.99 7.74
C LEU A 159 -11.22 -9.98 7.38
N ASP A 160 -11.47 -10.85 6.41
CA ASP A 160 -10.38 -11.57 5.75
C ASP A 160 -9.46 -10.54 5.07
N GLY A 161 -8.14 -10.65 5.30
CA GLY A 161 -7.14 -9.67 4.86
C GLY A 161 -7.07 -9.49 3.35
N ASN A 162 -7.47 -10.50 2.56
CA ASN A 162 -7.54 -10.40 1.10
C ASN A 162 -8.63 -9.43 0.60
N LEU A 163 -9.43 -8.89 1.52
CA LEU A 163 -10.61 -8.07 1.27
C LEU A 163 -10.43 -6.62 1.69
N MET A 164 -9.37 -6.33 2.45
CA MET A 164 -9.04 -4.97 2.80
C MET A 164 -8.66 -4.25 1.51
N VAL A 165 -9.38 -3.18 1.22
CA VAL A 165 -9.04 -2.32 0.09
C VAL A 165 -7.91 -1.41 0.49
N ASP A 166 -6.95 -1.22 -0.40
CA ASP A 166 -5.80 -0.35 -0.18
C ASP A 166 -6.02 0.97 -0.94
N ILE A 167 -6.00 2.08 -0.22
CA ILE A 167 -6.06 3.43 -0.80
C ILE A 167 -4.70 4.10 -0.63
N ASP A 168 -4.02 4.11 -1.75
CA ASP A 168 -2.66 4.51 -1.90
C ASP A 168 -2.61 5.94 -2.44
N ASN A 169 -2.03 6.88 -1.68
CA ASN A 169 -2.04 8.31 -2.03
C ASN A 169 -0.64 8.83 -2.39
N ASP A 170 -0.52 9.41 -3.59
CA ASP A 170 0.70 10.10 -4.01
C ASP A 170 0.69 11.52 -3.44
N VAL A 171 1.64 11.82 -2.56
CA VAL A 171 1.79 13.14 -1.92
C VAL A 171 3.10 13.77 -2.36
N CYS A 172 3.08 15.08 -2.66
CA CYS A 172 4.28 15.84 -3.00
C CYS A 172 5.43 15.58 -2.02
N TYR A 173 6.56 15.09 -2.53
CA TYR A 173 7.71 14.67 -1.72
C TYR A 173 8.17 15.75 -0.73
N TYR A 174 8.24 17.00 -1.18
CA TYR A 174 8.70 18.13 -0.37
C TYR A 174 7.82 18.42 0.84
N ASN A 175 6.51 18.14 0.76
CA ASN A 175 5.54 18.41 1.82
C ASN A 175 5.07 17.15 2.55
N ARG A 176 5.52 15.96 2.15
CA ARG A 176 5.10 14.67 2.74
C ARG A 176 5.29 14.62 4.25
N HIS A 177 6.34 15.25 4.78
CA HIS A 177 6.61 15.30 6.21
C HIS A 177 5.49 16.00 7.01
N LYS A 178 4.88 17.05 6.46
CA LYS A 178 3.74 17.76 7.10
C LYS A 178 2.51 16.87 7.21
N VAL A 179 2.25 16.07 6.16
CA VAL A 179 1.14 15.11 6.15
C VAL A 179 1.39 14.01 7.18
N LEU A 180 2.63 13.52 7.29
CA LEU A 180 2.99 12.55 8.33
C LEU A 180 2.83 13.12 9.73
N GLU A 181 3.27 14.36 9.97
CA GLU A 181 3.09 15.05 11.25
C GLU A 181 1.60 15.25 11.60
N TYR A 182 0.78 15.60 10.62
CA TYR A 182 -0.68 15.68 10.78
C TYR A 182 -1.27 14.34 11.22
N ILE A 183 -0.93 13.25 10.53
CA ILE A 183 -1.40 11.89 10.85
C ILE A 183 -0.91 11.48 12.26
N ASP A 184 0.35 11.71 12.58
CA ASP A 184 0.94 11.36 13.89
C ASP A 184 0.28 12.14 15.04
N ASN A 185 -0.04 13.42 14.83
CA ASN A 185 -0.73 14.23 15.83
C ASN A 185 -2.20 13.80 15.98
N LYS A 186 -2.90 13.53 14.87
CA LYS A 186 -4.30 13.14 14.88
C LYS A 186 -4.52 11.76 15.49
N PHE A 187 -3.62 10.82 15.20
CA PHE A 187 -3.68 9.44 15.68
C PHE A 187 -2.58 9.16 16.70
N LYS A 188 -2.37 10.10 17.64
CA LYS A 188 -1.28 10.05 18.62
C LYS A 188 -1.19 8.70 19.34
N GLY A 189 -0.03 8.07 19.24
CA GLY A 189 0.25 6.76 19.85
C GLY A 189 -0.33 5.56 19.09
N LYS A 190 -0.92 5.78 17.90
CA LYS A 190 -1.53 4.74 17.05
C LYS A 190 -0.88 4.66 15.66
N THR A 191 0.27 5.31 15.45
CA THR A 191 0.97 5.34 14.16
C THR A 191 2.35 4.67 14.24
N ALA A 192 2.74 3.98 13.17
CA ALA A 192 4.07 3.42 12.99
C ALA A 192 4.40 3.30 11.49
N LYS A 193 5.68 3.34 11.15
CA LYS A 193 6.14 3.08 9.78
C LYS A 193 6.39 1.58 9.61
N ILE A 194 5.93 1.02 8.50
CA ILE A 194 6.29 -0.34 8.11
C ILE A 194 7.76 -0.33 7.67
N LEU A 195 8.57 -1.18 8.31
CA LEU A 195 9.98 -1.33 7.96
C LEU A 195 10.13 -2.20 6.72
N THR A 196 11.03 -1.83 5.82
CA THR A 196 11.47 -2.69 4.72
C THR A 196 12.74 -3.42 5.13
N LEU A 197 12.70 -4.74 5.15
CA LEU A 197 13.89 -5.58 5.29
C LEU A 197 14.37 -5.96 3.88
N ASN A 198 15.57 -5.50 3.52
CA ASN A 198 16.17 -5.83 2.24
C ASN A 198 17.04 -7.10 2.39
N THR A 199 16.96 -7.99 1.41
CA THR A 199 17.87 -9.12 1.29
C THR A 199 19.11 -8.74 0.48
N LEU A 200 20.23 -9.43 0.73
CA LEU A 200 21.44 -9.24 -0.06
C LEU A 200 21.22 -9.86 -1.45
N SER A 201 21.22 -9.04 -2.50
CA SER A 201 21.10 -9.56 -3.87
C SER A 201 22.28 -10.45 -4.25
N GLY A 202 22.06 -11.45 -5.11
CA GLY A 202 23.13 -12.32 -5.61
C GLY A 202 24.31 -11.55 -6.22
N LYS A 203 24.03 -10.46 -6.95
CA LYS A 203 25.05 -9.54 -7.49
C LYS A 203 25.95 -8.95 -6.40
N LEU A 204 25.36 -8.48 -5.30
CA LEU A 204 26.11 -7.92 -4.17
C LEU A 204 26.89 -9.02 -3.45
N LEU A 205 26.25 -10.17 -3.20
CA LEU A 205 26.88 -11.30 -2.52
C LEU A 205 28.12 -11.80 -3.25
N ILE A 206 28.01 -12.05 -4.56
CA ILE A 206 29.16 -12.54 -5.33
C ILE A 206 30.28 -11.50 -5.35
N LYS A 207 29.92 -10.22 -5.51
CA LYS A 207 30.87 -9.10 -5.57
C LYS A 207 31.68 -8.99 -4.28
N GLU A 208 31.02 -8.99 -3.13
CA GLU A 208 31.70 -8.85 -1.84
C GLU A 208 32.47 -10.14 -1.47
N CYS A 209 31.91 -11.32 -1.73
CA CYS A 209 32.63 -12.58 -1.49
C CYS A 209 33.88 -12.70 -2.37
N GLY A 210 33.81 -12.31 -3.65
CA GLY A 210 34.96 -12.34 -4.54
C GLY A 210 36.08 -11.40 -4.12
N LYS A 211 35.75 -10.22 -3.60
CA LYS A 211 36.75 -9.28 -3.06
C LYS A 211 37.39 -9.76 -1.77
N ILE A 212 36.58 -10.27 -0.84
CA ILE A 212 37.05 -10.60 0.51
C ILE A 212 37.73 -11.97 0.56
N ILE A 213 37.15 -12.97 -0.11
CA ILE A 213 37.60 -14.37 -0.01
C ILE A 213 38.57 -14.68 -1.14
N ALA A 214 38.21 -14.35 -2.38
CA ALA A 214 39.04 -14.61 -3.55
C ALA A 214 40.05 -13.49 -3.85
N SER A 215 40.11 -12.44 -3.01
CA SER A 215 41.01 -11.29 -3.14
C SER A 215 40.99 -10.63 -4.53
N LYS A 216 39.83 -10.66 -5.21
CA LYS A 216 39.68 -10.09 -6.55
C LYS A 216 39.51 -8.58 -6.52
N SER A 217 39.93 -7.93 -7.60
CA SER A 217 39.79 -6.48 -7.74
C SER A 217 38.34 -6.06 -7.88
N GLU A 218 38.03 -4.82 -7.48
CA GLU A 218 36.71 -4.20 -7.71
C GLU A 218 36.33 -4.22 -9.21
N SER A 219 37.29 -4.02 -10.11
CA SER A 219 37.07 -4.04 -11.56
C SER A 219 36.65 -5.42 -12.05
N GLU A 220 37.32 -6.47 -11.60
CA GLU A 220 36.95 -7.85 -11.94
C GLU A 220 35.55 -8.17 -11.41
N MET A 221 35.26 -7.84 -10.14
CA MET A 221 33.96 -8.17 -9.55
C MET A 221 32.80 -7.36 -10.11
N ASN A 222 33.04 -6.17 -10.66
CA ASN A 222 32.05 -5.45 -11.46
C ASN A 222 31.69 -6.21 -12.74
N LEU A 223 32.68 -6.77 -13.44
CA LEU A 223 32.44 -7.61 -14.62
C LEU A 223 31.70 -8.90 -14.24
N ILE A 224 32.17 -9.62 -13.22
CA ILE A 224 31.56 -10.90 -12.81
C ILE A 224 30.12 -10.71 -12.32
N SER A 225 29.85 -9.70 -11.49
CA SER A 225 28.47 -9.42 -11.05
C SER A 225 27.59 -8.93 -12.19
N SER A 226 28.14 -8.41 -13.29
CA SER A 226 27.36 -8.03 -14.47
C SER A 226 26.78 -9.25 -15.19
N TYR A 227 27.46 -10.41 -15.14
CA TYR A 227 27.01 -11.66 -15.77
C TYR A 227 25.73 -12.23 -15.16
N ILE A 228 25.43 -11.93 -13.90
CA ILE A 228 24.18 -12.35 -13.25
C ILE A 228 23.01 -11.59 -13.92
N PRO A 229 22.03 -12.27 -14.56
CA PRO A 229 20.95 -11.59 -15.26
C PRO A 229 20.01 -10.81 -14.32
N LYS A 230 19.30 -9.84 -14.89
CA LYS A 230 18.13 -9.22 -14.25
C LYS A 230 16.90 -9.50 -15.09
N VAL A 231 15.91 -10.19 -14.52
CA VAL A 231 14.65 -10.54 -15.19
C VAL A 231 13.52 -9.78 -14.49
N TYR A 232 12.80 -8.94 -15.23
CA TYR A 232 11.73 -8.07 -14.70
C TYR A 232 12.16 -7.22 -13.47
N GLY A 233 13.39 -6.71 -13.49
CA GLY A 233 13.95 -5.89 -12.40
C GLY A 233 14.48 -6.69 -11.20
N GLN A 234 14.27 -8.01 -11.16
CA GLN A 234 14.80 -8.89 -10.12
C GLN A 234 16.13 -9.51 -10.55
N VAL A 235 17.09 -9.54 -9.63
CA VAL A 235 18.38 -10.21 -9.84
C VAL A 235 18.14 -11.71 -9.80
N LYS A 236 18.55 -12.42 -10.85
CA LYS A 236 18.41 -13.86 -10.95
C LYS A 236 19.19 -14.58 -9.86
N ASP A 237 18.72 -15.75 -9.45
CA ASP A 237 19.40 -16.54 -8.42
C ASP A 237 20.81 -16.96 -8.90
N LEU A 238 21.72 -17.15 -7.94
CA LEU A 238 23.11 -17.49 -8.22
C LEU A 238 23.29 -18.87 -8.86
N GLU A 239 22.48 -19.87 -8.47
CA GLU A 239 22.56 -21.22 -9.05
C GLU A 239 22.01 -21.22 -10.47
N GLU A 240 20.87 -20.57 -10.70
CA GLU A 240 20.33 -20.43 -12.05
C GLU A 240 21.30 -19.65 -12.96
N SER A 241 21.93 -18.60 -12.43
CA SER A 241 22.95 -17.84 -13.19
C SER A 241 24.17 -18.69 -13.53
N TYR A 242 24.57 -19.60 -12.63
CA TYR A 242 25.64 -20.57 -12.86
C TYR A 242 25.25 -21.61 -13.93
N GLU A 243 23.98 -22.02 -13.98
CA GLU A 243 23.47 -22.97 -14.99
C GLU A 243 23.29 -22.36 -16.39
N GLU A 244 23.04 -21.05 -16.47
CA GLU A 244 22.72 -20.42 -17.75
C GLU A 244 23.85 -19.58 -18.35
N VAL A 245 24.77 -19.05 -17.53
CA VAL A 245 25.81 -18.12 -18.00
C VAL A 245 27.18 -18.78 -17.90
N SER A 246 27.73 -19.16 -19.06
CA SER A 246 29.03 -19.82 -19.20
C SER A 246 30.15 -19.07 -18.49
N GLU A 247 30.25 -17.76 -18.70
CA GLU A 247 31.32 -16.92 -18.18
C GLU A 247 31.26 -16.79 -16.67
N PHE A 248 30.05 -16.80 -16.11
CA PHE A 248 29.84 -16.81 -14.67
C PHE A 248 30.24 -18.16 -14.07
N ARG A 249 29.81 -19.26 -14.69
CA ARG A 249 30.21 -20.63 -14.31
C ARG A 249 31.72 -20.79 -14.32
N GLU A 250 32.37 -20.42 -15.41
CA GLU A 250 33.81 -20.52 -15.55
C GLU A 250 34.55 -19.74 -14.47
N TRP A 251 34.06 -18.57 -14.08
CA TRP A 251 34.65 -17.82 -12.96
C TRP A 251 34.44 -18.56 -11.62
N CYS A 252 33.25 -19.10 -11.37
CA CYS A 252 32.92 -19.83 -10.14
C CYS A 252 33.68 -21.16 -9.98
N ASP A 253 34.06 -21.81 -11.08
CA ASP A 253 34.74 -23.10 -11.09
C ASP A 253 36.26 -23.00 -10.90
N LYS A 254 36.84 -21.80 -11.07
CA LYS A 254 38.25 -21.57 -10.78
C LYS A 254 38.56 -21.84 -9.31
N THR A 255 39.65 -22.57 -9.06
CA THR A 255 40.04 -23.01 -7.72
C THR A 255 40.18 -21.83 -6.75
N GLU A 256 40.69 -20.69 -7.20
CA GLU A 256 40.84 -19.49 -6.38
C GLU A 256 39.53 -18.74 -6.09
N ASN A 257 38.43 -19.06 -6.79
CA ASN A 257 37.13 -18.37 -6.70
C ASN A 257 36.02 -19.22 -6.09
N ASN A 258 36.16 -20.55 -6.14
CA ASN A 258 35.09 -21.48 -5.79
C ASN A 258 34.58 -21.29 -4.35
N GLU A 259 35.47 -20.96 -3.42
CA GLU A 259 35.11 -20.67 -2.03
C GLU A 259 34.26 -19.40 -1.91
N ALA A 260 34.56 -18.36 -2.71
CA ALA A 260 33.77 -17.14 -2.75
C ALA A 260 32.35 -17.41 -3.25
N TYR A 261 32.20 -18.20 -4.32
CA TYR A 261 30.90 -18.61 -4.84
C TYR A 261 30.09 -19.44 -3.82
N ARG A 262 30.69 -20.48 -3.24
CA ARG A 262 30.04 -21.32 -2.22
C ARG A 262 29.64 -20.53 -0.98
N THR A 263 30.42 -19.53 -0.61
CA THR A 263 30.08 -18.66 0.53
C THR A 263 28.94 -17.72 0.18
N ALA A 264 28.93 -17.14 -1.03
CA ALA A 264 27.81 -16.34 -1.51
C ALA A 264 26.48 -17.13 -1.49
N LEU A 265 26.50 -18.40 -1.90
CA LEU A 265 25.32 -19.28 -1.82
C LEU A 265 24.82 -19.48 -0.39
N LYS A 266 25.72 -19.59 0.60
CA LYS A 266 25.35 -19.75 2.01
C LYS A 266 24.78 -18.48 2.64
N LEU A 267 25.16 -17.32 2.12
CA LEU A 267 24.75 -16.00 2.62
C LEU A 267 23.48 -15.47 1.93
N ARG A 268 23.02 -16.09 0.84
CA ARG A 268 21.76 -15.71 0.21
C ARG A 268 20.60 -16.00 1.16
N GLY A 269 19.68 -15.05 1.26
CA GLY A 269 18.47 -15.13 2.09
C GLY A 269 17.24 -15.49 1.29
#